data_AF-A0A9D6XZK9-F1
#
_entry.id   AF-A0A9D6XZK9-F1
#
_cell.length_a   1.000
_cell.length_b   1.000
_cell.length_c   1.000
_cell.angle_alpha   90.00
_cell.angle_beta   90.00
_cell.angle_gamma   90.00
#
_symmetry.space_group_name_H-M   'P 1'
#
loop_
_entity.id
_entity.type
_entity.pdbx_description
1 polymer ?
#
loop_
_entity_poly.entity_id
_entity_poly.type
_entity_poly.pdbx_seq_one_letter_code
_entity_poly.pdbx_strand_id
1 'polypeptide(L)'
;MRPAGIASCLLAGALLVAAPAPAQAQAPGDAARGRGLFAGKHCARCHRPSGQPGAGPAVERLRRPQGAYELAGRLWNHAPAMFTALTQERLDWPTISATEMGDLMAYLDADPRRDPVPDLGRGQLALVGKGCLKCHSFRREGGRVGPDLATQRASYAPPATWAATMWRHTPRMAAAAIQRGVLYPRFSGDEMVNLIGFLRSGAGAR
;
A
#
# COMPACT_ATOMS: atom_id res chain seq x y z
N MET A 1 -38.47 -70.50 8.27
CA MET A 1 -38.72 -69.04 8.39
C MET A 1 -37.68 -68.45 9.34
N ARG A 2 -36.75 -67.64 8.84
CA ARG A 2 -35.78 -66.82 9.62
C ARG A 2 -35.71 -65.46 8.93
N PRO A 3 -35.87 -64.32 9.60
CA PRO A 3 -35.76 -63.03 8.94
C PRO A 3 -34.28 -62.64 8.78
N ALA A 4 -33.94 -62.09 7.62
CA ALA A 4 -32.65 -61.50 7.33
C ALA A 4 -32.58 -60.08 7.92
N GLY A 5 -31.61 -59.82 8.79
CA GLY A 5 -31.33 -58.48 9.32
C GLY A 5 -30.44 -57.69 8.36
N ILE A 6 -30.90 -56.51 7.95
CA ILE A 6 -30.13 -55.56 7.14
C ILE A 6 -29.43 -54.62 8.12
N ALA A 7 -28.10 -54.71 8.22
CA ALA A 7 -27.28 -53.78 8.98
C ALA A 7 -26.91 -52.58 8.08
N SER A 8 -27.56 -51.44 8.31
CA SER A 8 -27.17 -50.17 7.70
C SER A 8 -25.95 -49.58 8.42
N CYS A 9 -24.78 -49.64 7.80
CA CYS A 9 -23.61 -48.86 8.20
C CYS A 9 -23.74 -47.41 7.71
N LEU A 10 -24.07 -46.48 8.61
CA LEU A 10 -23.98 -45.04 8.35
C LEU A 10 -22.51 -44.61 8.44
N LEU A 11 -21.88 -44.35 7.30
CA LEU A 11 -20.57 -43.67 7.22
C LEU A 11 -20.78 -42.16 7.41
N ALA A 12 -20.53 -41.66 8.62
CA ALA A 12 -20.45 -40.23 8.88
C ALA A 12 -19.16 -39.66 8.26
N GLY A 13 -19.26 -39.05 7.08
CA GLY A 13 -18.16 -38.32 6.46
C GLY A 13 -17.90 -37.00 7.20
N ALA A 14 -16.81 -36.92 7.94
CA ALA A 14 -16.36 -35.68 8.55
C ALA A 14 -15.82 -34.73 7.47
N LEU A 15 -16.54 -33.64 7.20
CA LEU A 15 -16.03 -32.53 6.39
C LEU A 15 -14.90 -31.83 7.13
N LEU A 16 -13.66 -32.07 6.71
CA LEU A 16 -12.49 -31.27 7.09
C LEU A 16 -12.62 -29.88 6.47
N VAL A 17 -13.03 -28.91 7.28
CA VAL A 17 -12.94 -27.48 6.93
C VAL A 17 -11.47 -27.09 7.00
N ALA A 18 -10.83 -26.91 5.84
CA ALA A 18 -9.47 -26.40 5.76
C ALA A 18 -9.42 -24.97 6.30
N ALA A 19 -8.65 -24.74 7.37
CA ALA A 19 -8.40 -23.40 7.88
C ALA A 19 -7.60 -22.57 6.87
N PRO A 20 -7.88 -21.26 6.74
CA PRO A 20 -7.09 -20.39 5.85
C PRO A 20 -5.64 -20.34 6.32
N ALA A 21 -4.70 -20.52 5.40
CA ALA A 21 -3.29 -20.36 5.66
C ALA A 21 -3.01 -18.94 6.20
N PRO A 22 -2.14 -18.77 7.21
CA PRO A 22 -1.79 -17.45 7.71
C PRO A 22 -1.18 -16.63 6.56
N ALA A 23 -1.64 -15.39 6.41
CA ALA A 23 -0.98 -14.43 5.54
C ALA A 23 0.50 -14.36 5.94
N GLN A 24 1.40 -14.72 5.04
CA GLN A 24 2.84 -14.71 5.32
C GLN A 24 3.24 -13.32 5.77
N ALA A 25 3.63 -13.18 7.04
CA ALA A 25 4.17 -11.95 7.56
C ALA A 25 5.45 -11.64 6.79
N GLN A 26 5.49 -10.52 6.08
CA GLN A 26 6.71 -10.03 5.43
C GLN A 26 7.78 -9.90 6.52
N ALA A 27 8.97 -10.46 6.29
CA ALA A 27 10.10 -10.28 7.19
C ALA A 27 10.32 -8.78 7.47
N PRO A 28 10.67 -8.39 8.71
CA PRO A 28 11.01 -7.01 9.01
C PRO A 28 12.10 -6.52 8.06
N GLY A 29 11.96 -5.29 7.56
CA GLY A 29 13.00 -4.68 6.75
C GLY A 29 14.30 -4.49 7.52
N ASP A 30 15.41 -4.40 6.79
CA ASP A 30 16.74 -4.12 7.32
C ASP A 30 17.07 -2.64 7.16
N ALA A 31 17.20 -1.95 8.30
CA ALA A 31 17.48 -0.52 8.31
C ALA A 31 18.88 -0.15 7.74
N ALA A 32 19.88 -1.03 7.83
CA ALA A 32 21.20 -0.79 7.27
C ALA A 32 21.17 -0.89 5.74
N ARG A 33 20.47 -1.90 5.19
CA ARG A 33 20.19 -1.96 3.73
C ARG A 33 19.35 -0.77 3.28
N GLY A 34 18.34 -0.40 4.06
CA GLY A 34 17.49 0.76 3.82
C GLY A 34 18.27 2.07 3.73
N ARG A 35 19.24 2.27 4.62
CA ARG A 35 20.18 3.42 4.55
C ARG A 35 20.98 3.42 3.25
N GLY A 36 21.49 2.26 2.83
CA GLY A 36 22.19 2.09 1.56
C GLY A 36 21.31 2.43 0.35
N LEU A 37 20.08 1.94 0.34
CA LEU A 37 19.08 2.23 -0.70
C LEU A 37 18.72 3.71 -0.74
N PHE A 38 18.57 4.38 0.41
CA PHE A 38 18.27 5.80 0.50
C PHE A 38 19.38 6.67 -0.14
N ALA A 39 20.64 6.27 0.05
CA ALA A 39 21.78 6.93 -0.60
C ALA A 39 21.86 6.58 -2.10
N GLY A 40 21.71 5.30 -2.45
CA GLY A 40 21.88 4.79 -3.81
C GLY A 40 20.73 5.17 -4.78
N LYS A 41 19.51 5.31 -4.28
CA LYS A 41 18.30 5.64 -5.08
C LYS A 41 17.92 7.12 -5.02
N HIS A 42 18.93 7.99 -4.90
CA HIS A 42 18.83 9.44 -5.00
C HIS A 42 18.06 10.17 -3.88
N CYS A 43 17.49 9.48 -2.88
CA CYS A 43 16.75 10.12 -1.80
C CYS A 43 17.63 11.11 -1.01
N ALA A 44 18.88 10.73 -0.76
CA ALA A 44 19.86 11.55 -0.03
C ALA A 44 20.32 12.82 -0.80
N ARG A 45 19.96 13.00 -2.08
CA ARG A 45 20.27 14.22 -2.83
C ARG A 45 19.50 15.42 -2.27
N CYS A 46 18.22 15.22 -1.98
CA CYS A 46 17.34 16.26 -1.46
C CYS A 46 17.19 16.17 0.06
N HIS A 47 17.12 14.95 0.61
CA HIS A 47 16.94 14.70 2.04
C HIS A 47 18.29 14.52 2.73
N ARG A 48 19.05 15.61 2.80
CA ARG A 48 20.39 15.61 3.40
C ARG A 48 20.34 15.60 4.93
N PRO A 49 21.44 15.25 5.62
CA PRO A 49 21.53 15.43 7.07
C PRO A 49 21.29 16.88 7.49
N SER A 50 20.77 17.05 8.70
CA SER A 50 20.56 18.35 9.34
C SER A 50 21.81 19.24 9.27
N GLY A 51 21.62 20.51 8.94
CA GLY A 51 22.72 21.46 8.73
C GLY A 51 23.34 21.45 7.32
N GLN A 52 22.95 20.52 6.45
CA GLN A 52 23.35 20.53 5.02
C GLN A 52 22.22 21.09 4.15
N PRO A 53 22.53 21.92 3.14
CA PRO A 53 21.51 22.48 2.24
C PRO A 53 20.93 21.39 1.33
N GLY A 54 19.61 21.20 1.37
CA GLY A 54 18.88 20.24 0.52
C GLY A 54 17.46 20.72 0.25
N ALA A 55 16.89 20.31 -0.90
CA ALA A 55 15.54 20.71 -1.29
C ALA A 55 14.43 20.03 -0.46
N GLY A 56 14.74 18.90 0.19
CA GLY A 56 13.82 18.17 1.03
C GLY A 56 14.06 18.42 2.53
N PRO A 57 13.11 18.05 3.41
CA PRO A 57 13.37 17.99 4.84
C PRO A 57 14.54 17.07 5.14
N ALA A 58 15.31 17.43 6.18
CA ALA A 58 16.44 16.63 6.63
C ALA A 58 16.03 15.17 6.93
N VAL A 59 16.91 14.22 6.63
CA VAL A 59 16.61 12.78 6.80
C VAL A 59 16.24 12.44 8.24
N GLU A 60 16.82 13.13 9.24
CA GLU A 60 16.46 12.95 10.65
C GLU A 60 14.99 13.30 10.94
N ARG A 61 14.39 14.22 10.18
CA ARG A 61 12.96 14.54 10.30
C ARG A 61 12.06 13.47 9.71
N LEU A 62 12.58 12.68 8.76
CA LEU A 62 11.86 11.56 8.15
C LEU A 62 11.92 10.30 9.03
N ARG A 63 13.07 10.09 9.69
CA ARG A 63 13.36 8.95 10.57
C ARG A 63 12.74 9.16 11.95
N ARG A 64 11.45 8.86 12.06
CA ARG A 64 10.67 9.00 13.30
C ARG A 64 9.73 7.83 13.47
N PRO A 65 9.37 7.45 14.72
CA PRO A 65 8.35 6.44 14.95
C PRO A 65 7.05 6.82 14.24
N GLN A 66 6.59 5.96 13.34
CA GLN A 66 5.36 6.17 12.56
C GLN A 66 4.77 4.85 12.07
N GLY A 67 3.50 4.89 11.64
CA GLY A 67 2.85 3.77 10.95
C GLY A 67 3.44 3.51 9.56
N ALA A 68 3.35 2.27 9.07
CA ALA A 68 3.85 1.93 7.74
C ALA A 68 2.94 2.47 6.64
N TYR A 69 1.62 2.40 6.82
CA TYR A 69 0.67 3.05 5.90
C TYR A 69 0.65 4.57 6.08
N GLU A 70 0.91 5.09 7.29
CA GLU A 70 1.15 6.53 7.49
C GLU A 70 2.33 7.02 6.63
N LEU A 71 3.49 6.34 6.69
CA LEU A 71 4.65 6.66 5.86
C LEU A 71 4.31 6.51 4.36
N ALA A 72 3.61 5.45 3.99
CA ALA A 72 3.22 5.21 2.60
C ALA A 72 2.29 6.32 2.06
N GLY A 73 1.38 6.86 2.89
CA GLY A 73 0.56 8.03 2.57
C GLY A 73 1.36 9.32 2.39
N ARG A 74 2.37 9.55 3.25
CA ARG A 74 3.30 10.69 3.09
C ARG A 74 4.09 10.58 1.80
N LEU A 75 4.61 9.38 1.51
CA LEU A 75 5.36 9.12 0.28
C LEU A 75 4.47 9.33 -0.96
N TRP A 76 3.24 8.81 -0.95
CA TRP A 76 2.25 9.03 -2.01
C TRP A 76 1.99 10.52 -2.27
N ASN A 77 1.77 11.30 -1.21
CA ASN A 77 1.53 12.73 -1.30
C ASN A 77 2.74 13.51 -1.84
N HIS A 78 3.95 13.03 -1.52
CA HIS A 78 5.20 13.71 -1.88
C HIS A 78 5.70 13.32 -3.28
N ALA A 79 5.37 12.12 -3.75
CA ALA A 79 5.91 11.54 -4.98
C ALA A 79 5.75 12.42 -6.24
N PRO A 80 4.64 13.16 -6.49
CA PRO A 80 4.59 14.10 -7.61
C PRO A 80 5.66 15.21 -7.54
N ALA A 81 5.94 15.74 -6.36
CA ALA A 81 6.98 16.76 -6.18
C ALA A 81 8.38 16.16 -6.37
N MET A 82 8.62 14.95 -5.85
CA MET A 82 9.87 14.22 -6.09
C MET A 82 10.07 13.92 -7.57
N PHE A 83 9.01 13.54 -8.29
CA PHE A 83 9.06 13.22 -9.71
C PHE A 83 9.47 14.45 -10.53
N THR A 84 8.85 15.61 -10.25
CA THR A 84 9.23 16.88 -10.87
C THR A 84 10.70 17.22 -10.61
N ALA A 85 11.15 17.15 -9.35
CA ALA A 85 12.54 17.47 -8.99
C ALA A 85 13.56 16.55 -9.67
N LEU A 86 13.33 15.23 -9.66
CA LEU A 86 14.22 14.27 -10.32
C LEU A 86 14.25 14.49 -11.84
N THR A 87 13.11 14.77 -12.45
CA THR A 87 13.02 15.08 -13.89
C THR A 87 13.82 16.35 -14.24
N GLN A 88 13.74 17.39 -13.40
CA GLN A 88 14.51 18.62 -13.58
C GLN A 88 16.02 18.38 -13.46
N GLU A 89 16.44 17.47 -12.58
CA GLU A 89 17.82 17.01 -12.45
C GLU A 89 18.25 15.99 -13.52
N ARG A 90 17.37 15.66 -14.48
CA ARG A 90 17.59 14.64 -15.53
C ARG A 90 17.94 13.26 -14.96
N LEU A 91 17.32 12.92 -13.83
CA LEU A 91 17.44 11.63 -13.18
C LEU A 91 16.19 10.79 -13.45
N ASP A 92 16.42 9.49 -13.66
CA ASP A 92 15.33 8.53 -13.79
C ASP A 92 14.58 8.36 -12.46
N TRP A 93 13.29 8.06 -12.57
CA TRP A 93 12.48 7.68 -11.42
C TRP A 93 12.99 6.34 -10.85
N PRO A 94 13.42 6.27 -9.57
CA PRO A 94 14.03 5.06 -9.04
C PRO A 94 13.09 3.87 -9.05
N THR A 95 13.55 2.71 -9.50
CA THR A 95 12.80 1.47 -9.31
C THR A 95 13.02 0.95 -7.90
N ILE A 96 11.95 0.67 -7.16
CA ILE A 96 11.97 0.15 -5.79
C ILE A 96 11.07 -1.10 -5.74
N SER A 97 11.64 -2.24 -5.35
CA SER A 97 10.92 -3.48 -5.09
C SER A 97 10.21 -3.47 -3.73
N ALA A 98 9.33 -4.44 -3.48
CA ALA A 98 8.66 -4.56 -2.17
C ALA A 98 9.66 -4.79 -1.03
N THR A 99 10.70 -5.60 -1.25
CA THR A 99 11.77 -5.84 -0.25
C THR A 99 12.57 -4.58 0.02
N GLU A 100 13.01 -3.87 -1.02
CA GLU A 100 13.73 -2.60 -0.86
C GLU A 100 12.86 -1.54 -0.17
N MET A 101 11.56 -1.49 -0.46
CA MET A 101 10.63 -0.60 0.22
C MET A 101 10.49 -0.96 1.70
N GLY A 102 10.49 -2.25 2.05
CA GLY A 102 10.50 -2.71 3.44
C GLY A 102 11.77 -2.26 4.17
N ASP A 103 12.93 -2.40 3.54
CA ASP A 103 14.21 -1.93 4.08
C ASP A 103 14.21 -0.39 4.26
N LEU A 104 13.68 0.37 3.30
CA LEU A 104 13.50 1.82 3.41
C LEU A 104 12.56 2.21 4.55
N MET A 105 11.43 1.51 4.71
CA MET A 105 10.49 1.72 5.81
C MET A 105 11.18 1.47 7.16
N ALA A 106 11.98 0.40 7.28
CA ALA A 106 12.75 0.12 8.50
C ALA A 106 13.79 1.23 8.79
N TYR A 107 14.49 1.71 7.77
CA TYR A 107 15.44 2.83 7.92
C TYR A 107 14.76 4.13 8.38
N LEU A 108 13.53 4.37 7.93
CA LEU A 108 12.68 5.52 8.27
C LEU A 108 11.84 5.33 9.55
N ASP A 109 12.08 4.25 10.31
CA ASP A 109 11.39 3.91 11.56
C ASP A 109 9.86 3.81 11.41
N ALA A 110 9.42 3.23 10.30
CA ALA A 110 8.03 2.87 10.08
C ALA A 110 7.75 1.42 10.52
N ASP A 111 6.71 1.24 11.33
CA ASP A 111 6.28 -0.06 11.83
C ASP A 111 4.77 -0.23 11.58
N PRO A 112 4.32 -1.27 10.85
CA PRO A 112 2.89 -1.53 10.65
C PRO A 112 2.08 -1.69 11.93
N ARG A 113 2.72 -2.05 13.06
CA ARG A 113 2.07 -2.15 14.37
C ARG A 113 1.67 -0.80 14.97
N ARG A 114 2.21 0.30 14.43
CA ARG A 114 1.87 1.67 14.83
C ARG A 114 0.75 2.26 13.98
N ASP A 115 0.35 1.60 12.89
CA ASP A 115 -0.83 2.04 12.13
C ASP A 115 -2.10 1.83 12.98
N PRO A 116 -3.03 2.79 13.02
CA PRO A 116 -4.29 2.63 13.74
C PRO A 116 -5.14 1.52 13.12
N VAL A 117 -6.14 1.04 13.87
CA VAL A 117 -7.14 0.13 13.34
C VAL A 117 -7.95 0.87 12.26
N PRO A 118 -8.09 0.33 11.03
CA PRO A 118 -8.78 1.03 9.97
C PRO A 118 -10.29 1.12 10.20
N ASP A 119 -10.85 2.31 10.02
CA ASP A 119 -12.28 2.56 9.86
C ASP A 119 -12.68 2.32 8.40
N LEU A 120 -13.38 1.21 8.15
CA LEU A 120 -13.77 0.80 6.80
C LEU A 120 -14.80 1.75 6.17
N GLY A 121 -15.66 2.38 6.96
CA GLY A 121 -16.64 3.35 6.48
C GLY A 121 -15.94 4.61 5.98
N ARG A 122 -14.99 5.14 6.78
CA ARG A 122 -14.12 6.24 6.33
C ARG A 122 -13.25 5.85 5.14
N GLY A 123 -12.84 4.59 5.05
CA GLY A 123 -12.11 4.06 3.90
C GLY A 123 -12.92 4.07 2.61
N GLN A 124 -14.20 3.67 2.67
CA GLN A 124 -15.13 3.78 1.55
C GLN A 124 -15.33 5.24 1.13
N LEU A 125 -15.51 6.14 2.10
CA LEU A 125 -15.64 7.58 1.84
C LEU A 125 -14.37 8.14 1.18
N ALA A 126 -13.18 7.70 1.62
CA ALA A 126 -11.92 8.10 1.00
C ALA A 126 -11.84 7.61 -0.47
N LEU A 127 -12.25 6.37 -0.76
CA LEU A 127 -12.26 5.85 -2.14
C LEU A 127 -13.12 6.70 -3.09
N VAL A 128 -14.33 7.06 -2.66
CA VAL A 128 -15.27 7.83 -3.46
C VAL A 128 -14.87 9.31 -3.49
N GLY A 129 -14.68 9.92 -2.32
CA GLY A 129 -14.44 11.35 -2.16
C GLY A 129 -13.10 11.82 -2.75
N LYS A 130 -12.08 10.96 -2.76
CA LYS A 130 -10.79 11.26 -3.42
C LYS A 130 -10.80 10.97 -4.92
N GLY A 131 -11.94 10.55 -5.49
CA GLY A 131 -12.13 10.40 -6.92
C GLY A 131 -11.42 9.20 -7.55
N CYS A 132 -11.02 8.20 -6.75
CA CYS A 132 -10.35 6.99 -7.26
C CYS A 132 -11.16 6.30 -8.37
N LEU A 133 -12.49 6.30 -8.20
CA LEU A 133 -13.43 5.67 -9.13
C LEU A 133 -13.60 6.41 -10.47
N LYS A 134 -13.00 7.61 -10.63
CA LYS A 134 -12.97 8.30 -11.94
C LYS A 134 -12.10 7.58 -12.96
N CYS A 135 -11.12 6.81 -12.49
CA CYS A 135 -10.19 6.06 -13.34
C CYS A 135 -10.24 4.56 -13.08
N HIS A 136 -10.32 4.16 -11.82
CA HIS A 136 -10.40 2.76 -11.42
C HIS A 136 -11.85 2.29 -11.29
N SER A 137 -12.06 0.99 -11.45
CA SER A 137 -13.29 0.37 -10.98
C SER A 137 -13.09 -0.21 -9.58
N PHE A 138 -14.19 -0.45 -8.88
CA PHE A 138 -14.24 -1.28 -7.69
C PHE A 138 -15.44 -2.21 -7.83
N ARG A 139 -15.20 -3.53 -7.89
CA ARG A 139 -16.25 -4.53 -8.13
C ARG A 139 -17.01 -4.29 -9.44
N ARG A 140 -16.27 -3.91 -10.48
CA ARG A 140 -16.68 -3.61 -11.86
C ARG A 140 -17.49 -2.32 -12.03
N GLU A 141 -17.60 -1.50 -10.98
CA GLU A 141 -18.26 -0.20 -11.03
C GLU A 141 -17.23 0.93 -10.99
N GLY A 142 -17.43 1.98 -11.79
CA GLY A 142 -16.51 3.12 -11.92
C GLY A 142 -15.75 3.15 -13.24
N GLY A 143 -14.56 3.75 -13.22
CA GLY A 143 -13.70 3.94 -14.40
C GLY A 143 -13.04 2.65 -14.90
N ARG A 144 -12.56 2.67 -16.15
CA ARG A 144 -11.90 1.52 -16.80
C ARG A 144 -10.48 1.82 -17.29
N VAL A 145 -9.88 2.88 -16.76
CA VAL A 145 -8.54 3.34 -17.13
C VAL A 145 -7.50 2.58 -16.33
N GLY A 146 -7.72 2.51 -15.01
CA GLY A 146 -6.94 1.69 -14.10
C GLY A 146 -7.62 0.34 -13.87
N PRO A 147 -6.90 -0.62 -13.26
CA PRO A 147 -7.46 -1.91 -12.91
C PRO A 147 -8.57 -1.77 -11.86
N ASP A 148 -9.39 -2.81 -11.77
CA ASP A 148 -10.37 -2.96 -10.70
C ASP A 148 -9.67 -3.15 -9.36
N LEU A 149 -9.84 -2.20 -8.45
CA LEU A 149 -9.21 -2.21 -7.13
C LEU A 149 -9.68 -3.39 -6.28
N ALA A 150 -10.88 -3.91 -6.50
CA ALA A 150 -11.37 -5.09 -5.77
C ALA A 150 -10.63 -6.39 -6.16
N THR A 151 -9.88 -6.39 -7.28
CA THR A 151 -9.07 -7.54 -7.73
C THR A 151 -7.65 -7.54 -7.16
N GLN A 152 -7.21 -6.44 -6.55
CA GLN A 152 -5.83 -6.24 -6.10
C GLN A 152 -5.66 -6.46 -4.59
N ARG A 153 -6.60 -7.16 -3.93
CA ARG A 153 -6.67 -7.28 -2.46
C ARG A 153 -5.37 -7.76 -1.82
N ALA A 154 -4.72 -8.73 -2.45
CA ALA A 154 -3.46 -9.31 -1.97
C ALA A 154 -2.30 -8.29 -1.99
N SER A 155 -2.33 -7.30 -2.88
CA SER A 155 -1.28 -6.29 -3.00
C SER A 155 -1.38 -5.17 -1.96
N TYR A 156 -2.51 -5.09 -1.25
CA TYR A 156 -2.75 -4.07 -0.23
C TYR A 156 -2.14 -4.43 1.14
N ALA A 157 -1.79 -5.70 1.38
CA ALA A 157 -1.00 -6.12 2.54
C ALA A 157 0.04 -7.13 2.05
N PRO A 158 1.34 -6.82 2.11
CA PRO A 158 2.02 -5.90 3.05
C PRO A 158 2.11 -4.39 2.66
N PRO A 159 2.29 -3.47 3.63
CA PRO A 159 2.48 -2.03 3.37
C PRO A 159 3.63 -1.74 2.40
N ALA A 160 4.74 -2.47 2.52
CA ALA A 160 5.89 -2.32 1.64
C ALA A 160 5.55 -2.70 0.18
N THR A 161 4.76 -3.76 -0.03
CA THR A 161 4.28 -4.16 -1.36
C THR A 161 3.36 -3.11 -1.96
N TRP A 162 2.43 -2.59 -1.15
CA TRP A 162 1.55 -1.51 -1.60
C TRP A 162 2.34 -0.26 -1.96
N ALA A 163 3.23 0.20 -1.06
CA ALA A 163 4.04 1.39 -1.26
C ALA A 163 4.97 1.25 -2.48
N ALA A 164 5.59 0.10 -2.70
CA ALA A 164 6.41 -0.16 -3.89
C ALA A 164 5.57 -0.16 -5.18
N THR A 165 4.38 -0.76 -5.14
CA THR A 165 3.44 -0.77 -6.27
C THR A 165 3.01 0.66 -6.62
N MET A 166 2.64 1.44 -5.62
CA MET A 166 2.23 2.83 -5.81
C MET A 166 3.39 3.71 -6.24
N TRP A 167 4.58 3.55 -5.67
CA TRP A 167 5.78 4.27 -6.09
C TRP A 167 6.05 4.11 -7.60
N ARG A 168 5.90 2.88 -8.12
CA ARG A 168 5.98 2.62 -9.56
C ARG A 168 4.82 3.23 -10.35
N HIS A 169 3.64 3.29 -9.75
CA HIS A 169 2.42 3.74 -10.41
C HIS A 169 2.23 5.27 -10.41
N THR A 170 2.81 5.98 -9.43
CA THR A 170 2.58 7.41 -9.20
C THR A 170 2.81 8.28 -10.44
N PRO A 171 3.93 8.18 -11.18
CA PRO A 171 4.13 9.02 -12.37
C PRO A 171 3.00 8.84 -13.41
N ARG A 172 2.52 7.60 -13.58
CA ARG A 172 1.41 7.28 -14.50
C ARG A 172 0.08 7.83 -13.99
N MET A 173 -0.21 7.69 -12.69
CA MET A 173 -1.43 8.23 -12.08
C MET A 173 -1.43 9.77 -12.09
N ALA A 174 -0.29 10.41 -11.82
CA ALA A 174 -0.16 11.86 -11.89
C ALA A 174 -0.38 12.38 -13.32
N ALA A 175 0.22 11.73 -14.33
CA ALA A 175 0.00 12.07 -15.73
C ALA A 175 -1.47 11.89 -16.15
N ALA A 176 -2.09 10.76 -15.76
CA ALA A 176 -3.50 10.50 -16.04
C ALA A 176 -4.43 11.50 -15.33
N ALA A 177 -4.06 11.93 -14.12
CA ALA A 177 -4.81 12.93 -13.36
C ALA A 177 -4.85 14.28 -14.09
N ILE A 178 -3.69 14.74 -14.58
CA ILE A 178 -3.57 15.95 -15.40
C ILE A 178 -4.41 15.83 -16.67
N GLN A 179 -4.26 14.74 -17.43
CA GLN A 179 -4.99 14.52 -18.69
C GLN A 179 -6.51 14.52 -18.52
N ARG A 180 -7.02 14.13 -17.35
CA ARG A 180 -8.46 14.03 -17.06
C ARG A 180 -9.01 15.21 -16.27
N GLY A 181 -8.19 16.21 -15.95
CA GLY A 181 -8.60 17.34 -15.13
C GLY A 181 -9.06 16.92 -13.73
N VAL A 182 -8.47 15.85 -13.17
CA VAL A 182 -8.77 15.39 -11.81
C VAL A 182 -7.59 15.70 -10.89
N LEU A 183 -7.88 16.03 -9.64
CA LEU A 183 -6.84 16.27 -8.66
C LEU A 183 -6.14 14.96 -8.29
N TYR A 184 -4.81 14.98 -8.23
CA TYR A 184 -4.06 13.87 -7.64
C TYR A 184 -4.46 13.75 -6.15
N PRO A 185 -4.95 12.58 -5.71
CA PRO A 185 -5.52 12.47 -4.38
C PRO A 185 -4.43 12.65 -3.32
N ARG A 186 -4.76 13.38 -2.24
CA ARG A 186 -3.86 13.53 -1.09
C ARG A 186 -4.50 12.90 0.15
N PHE A 187 -3.69 12.29 0.99
CA PHE A 187 -4.12 11.66 2.24
C PHE A 187 -3.67 12.47 3.46
N SER A 188 -4.52 12.58 4.46
CA SER A 188 -4.23 13.19 5.76
C SER A 188 -4.70 12.27 6.90
N GLY A 189 -4.07 12.41 8.07
CA GLY A 189 -4.36 11.55 9.22
C GLY A 189 -4.42 10.07 8.85
N ASP A 190 -5.53 9.43 9.21
CA ASP A 190 -5.72 7.98 9.04
C ASP A 190 -6.33 7.60 7.68
N GLU A 191 -6.54 8.56 6.76
CA GLU A 191 -7.25 8.29 5.50
C GLU A 191 -6.58 7.19 4.66
N MET A 192 -5.24 7.14 4.65
CA MET A 192 -4.52 6.08 3.94
C MET A 192 -4.81 4.71 4.57
N VAL A 193 -4.70 4.62 5.89
CA VAL A 193 -4.92 3.39 6.65
C VAL A 193 -6.35 2.90 6.45
N ASN A 194 -7.32 3.81 6.54
CA ASN A 194 -8.74 3.54 6.34
C ASN A 194 -9.04 3.05 4.92
N LEU A 195 -8.51 3.74 3.89
CA LEU A 195 -8.67 3.33 2.50
C LEU A 195 -8.13 1.91 2.27
N ILE A 196 -6.91 1.65 2.74
CA ILE A 196 -6.28 0.34 2.59
C ILE A 196 -7.03 -0.74 3.35
N GLY A 197 -7.50 -0.45 4.57
CA GLY A 197 -8.37 -1.36 5.32
C GLY A 197 -9.64 -1.71 4.56
N PHE A 198 -10.33 -0.71 3.99
CA PHE A 198 -11.52 -0.91 3.16
C PHE A 198 -11.22 -1.80 1.95
N LEU A 199 -10.20 -1.44 1.16
CA LEU A 199 -9.81 -2.18 -0.03
C LEU A 199 -9.40 -3.63 0.26
N ARG A 200 -8.74 -3.88 1.41
CA ARG A 200 -8.36 -5.22 1.89
C ARG A 200 -9.54 -6.07 2.32
N SER A 201 -10.42 -5.50 3.14
CA SER A 201 -11.63 -6.20 3.60
C SER A 201 -12.47 -6.65 2.41
N GLY A 202 -12.41 -5.87 1.32
CA GLY A 202 -13.25 -6.06 0.17
C GLY A 202 -14.72 -5.95 0.52
N ALA A 203 -15.07 -5.37 1.67
CA ALA A 203 -16.41 -5.03 2.06
C ALA A 203 -16.92 -3.90 1.15
N GLY A 204 -18.21 -3.95 0.87
CA GLY A 204 -18.99 -2.81 0.40
C GLY A 204 -20.24 -2.86 1.25
N ALA A 205 -20.86 -1.70 1.50
CA ALA A 205 -22.20 -1.68 2.09
C ALA A 205 -23.08 -2.71 1.37
N ARG A 206 -23.71 -3.60 2.15
CA ARG A 206 -24.77 -4.47 1.65
C ARG A 206 -25.99 -3.61 1.39
#